data_AF-A0A3R5ZN82-F1
#
_entry.id   AF-A0A3R5ZN82-F1
#
_cell.length_a   1.000
_cell.length_b   1.000
_cell.length_c   1.000
_cell.angle_alpha   90.00
_cell.angle_beta   90.00
_cell.angle_gamma   90.00
#
_symmetry.space_group_name_H-M   'P 1'
#
loop_
_entity.id
_entity.type
_entity.pdbx_description
1 polymer ?
#
loop_
_entity_poly.entity_id
_entity_poly.type
_entity_poly.pdbx_seq_one_letter_code
_entity_poly.pdbx_strand_id
1 'polypeptide(L)'
;MDKFLGQEQPEEDRWQFIQDNADAIEEIGYTHRFTPEELAQKKESLAETSIEINDIEEEKKEVMQEYKKQLEPLVSKKKQLLEHIKKGSEFRENEQCAKILYHDERMVGYYNKLGELVYSRPIMPQEMQKTIFKNLKTGTNG
;
A
#
# COMPACT_ATOMS: atom_id res chain seq x y z
N MET A 1 33.17 40.28 -39.57
CA MET A 1 33.74 38.93 -39.49
C MET A 1 32.89 38.04 -40.34
N ASP A 2 33.52 37.27 -41.23
CA ASP A 2 32.82 36.28 -42.01
C ASP A 2 32.37 35.13 -41.12
N LYS A 3 31.18 34.61 -41.42
CA LYS A 3 30.57 33.52 -40.66
C LYS A 3 31.25 32.17 -40.92
N PHE A 4 31.90 32.04 -42.07
CA PHE A 4 32.55 30.81 -42.52
C PHE A 4 33.93 31.14 -43.07
N LEU A 5 34.95 30.41 -42.62
CA LEU A 5 36.34 30.54 -43.08
C LEU A 5 36.77 29.21 -43.74
N GLY A 6 37.63 29.28 -44.75
CA GLY A 6 38.21 28.09 -45.39
C GLY A 6 37.22 27.25 -46.21
N GLN A 7 36.11 27.83 -46.69
CA GLN A 7 35.14 27.11 -47.53
C GLN A 7 35.70 26.74 -48.92
N GLU A 8 36.75 27.44 -49.36
CA GLU A 8 37.49 27.14 -50.60
C GLU A 8 38.27 25.81 -50.53
N GLN A 9 38.59 25.34 -49.30
CA GLN A 9 39.40 24.14 -49.08
C GLN A 9 38.51 22.90 -48.84
N PRO A 10 38.99 21.70 -49.23
CA PRO A 10 38.38 20.43 -48.84
C PRO A 10 38.17 20.36 -47.33
N GLU A 11 37.11 19.68 -46.88
CA GLU A 11 36.77 19.58 -45.46
C GLU A 11 37.92 18.98 -44.62
N GLU A 12 38.63 18.01 -45.19
CA GLU A 12 39.78 17.33 -44.57
C GLU A 12 40.95 18.30 -44.29
N ASP A 13 41.17 19.28 -45.18
CA ASP A 13 42.28 20.24 -45.09
C ASP A 13 41.87 21.57 -44.43
N ARG A 14 40.57 21.81 -44.28
CA ARG A 14 40.00 23.08 -43.81
C ARG A 14 40.49 23.47 -42.42
N TRP A 15 40.62 22.49 -41.52
CA TRP A 15 41.10 22.75 -40.17
C TRP A 15 42.57 23.18 -40.15
N GLN A 16 43.44 22.47 -40.88
CA GLN A 16 44.86 22.82 -40.99
C GLN A 16 45.02 24.23 -41.58
N PHE A 17 44.26 24.56 -42.63
CA PHE A 17 44.27 25.89 -43.23
C PHE A 17 43.87 26.99 -42.23
N ILE A 18 42.86 26.75 -41.37
CA ILE A 18 42.45 27.71 -40.34
C ILE A 18 43.55 27.86 -39.28
N GLN A 19 44.18 26.76 -38.86
CA GLN A 19 45.26 26.79 -37.87
C GLN A 19 46.49 27.55 -38.36
N ASP A 20 46.91 27.35 -39.62
CA ASP A 20 48.09 27.98 -40.21
C ASP A 20 47.97 29.52 -40.29
N ASN A 21 46.74 30.04 -40.28
CA ASN A 21 46.43 31.47 -40.35
C ASN A 21 45.93 32.05 -39.01
N ALA A 22 45.87 31.25 -37.94
CA ALA A 22 45.40 31.69 -36.63
C ALA A 22 46.54 32.28 -35.78
N ASP A 23 46.25 33.34 -35.02
CA ASP A 23 47.21 33.95 -34.10
C ASP A 23 47.52 33.04 -32.88
N ALA A 24 46.52 32.27 -32.41
CA ALA A 24 46.64 31.27 -31.36
C ALA A 24 45.50 30.24 -31.44
N ILE A 25 45.70 29.04 -30.91
CA ILE A 25 44.67 28.00 -30.78
C ILE A 25 44.29 27.90 -29.30
N GLU A 26 43.02 28.12 -28.98
CA GLU A 26 42.49 28.11 -27.61
C GLU A 26 41.31 27.14 -27.47
N GLU A 27 41.22 26.48 -26.31
CA GLU A 27 40.05 25.69 -25.95
C GLU A 27 38.99 26.59 -25.31
N ILE A 28 37.88 26.81 -26.04
CA ILE A 28 36.76 27.61 -25.56
C ILE A 28 35.47 26.78 -25.58
N GLY A 29 34.57 27.06 -24.63
CA GLY A 29 33.20 26.59 -24.69
C GLY A 29 32.36 27.50 -25.58
N TYR A 30 31.59 26.92 -26.51
CA TYR A 30 30.66 27.69 -27.34
C TYR A 30 29.35 26.94 -27.58
N THR A 31 28.31 27.69 -27.95
CA THR A 31 27.01 27.12 -28.30
C THR A 31 27.05 26.61 -29.74
N HIS A 32 27.12 25.28 -29.88
CA HIS A 32 26.91 24.61 -31.15
C HIS A 32 25.40 24.62 -31.51
N ARG A 33 25.08 25.01 -32.75
CA ARG A 33 23.70 24.94 -33.27
C ARG A 33 23.54 23.66 -34.07
N PHE A 34 22.53 22.87 -33.72
CA PHE A 34 22.19 21.67 -34.46
C PHE A 34 21.78 21.99 -35.88
N THR A 35 22.15 21.09 -36.80
CA THR A 35 21.58 21.08 -38.15
C THR A 35 20.11 20.65 -38.10
N PRO A 36 19.32 20.93 -39.15
CA PRO A 36 17.95 20.43 -39.26
C PRO A 36 17.86 18.90 -39.11
N GLU A 37 18.82 18.17 -39.66
CA GLU A 37 18.91 16.70 -39.60
C GLU A 37 19.20 16.21 -38.18
N GLU A 38 20.19 16.78 -37.48
CA GLU A 38 20.50 16.45 -36.08
C GLU A 38 19.32 16.76 -35.16
N LEU A 39 18.65 17.90 -35.41
CA LEU A 39 17.48 18.29 -34.64
C LEU A 39 16.29 17.34 -34.90
N ALA A 40 16.12 16.86 -36.14
CA ALA A 40 15.10 15.88 -36.48
C ALA A 40 15.37 14.54 -35.77
N GLN A 41 16.61 14.04 -35.82
CA GLN A 41 16.99 12.82 -35.12
C GLN A 41 16.75 12.91 -33.61
N LYS A 42 17.10 14.04 -32.98
CA LYS A 42 16.82 14.25 -31.55
C LYS A 42 15.34 14.26 -31.22
N LYS A 43 14.49 14.80 -32.09
CA LYS A 43 13.03 14.77 -31.92
C LYS A 43 12.48 13.36 -32.04
N GLU A 44 13.00 12.57 -32.96
CA GLU A 44 12.65 11.16 -33.13
C GLU A 44 13.02 10.35 -31.88
N SER A 45 14.28 10.46 -31.41
CA SER A 45 14.71 9.78 -30.18
C SER A 45 13.92 10.24 -28.94
N LEU A 46 13.53 11.52 -28.88
CA LEU A 46 12.66 12.03 -27.81
C LEU A 46 11.27 11.39 -27.86
N ALA A 47 10.70 11.22 -29.06
CA ALA A 47 9.41 10.58 -29.22
C ALA A 47 9.45 9.11 -28.81
N GLU A 48 10.46 8.36 -29.25
CA GLU A 48 10.68 6.96 -28.85
C GLU A 48 10.81 6.83 -27.32
N THR A 49 11.70 7.64 -26.72
CA THR A 49 11.89 7.64 -25.26
C THR A 49 10.59 7.97 -24.52
N SER A 50 9.78 8.90 -25.04
CA SER A 50 8.51 9.29 -24.42
C SER A 50 7.48 8.16 -24.47
N ILE A 51 7.46 7.37 -25.55
CA ILE A 51 6.59 6.20 -25.68
C ILE A 51 7.02 5.14 -24.65
N GLU A 52 8.31 4.80 -24.59
CA GLU A 52 8.82 3.82 -23.64
C GLU A 52 8.53 4.22 -22.18
N ILE A 53 8.68 5.51 -21.85
CA ILE A 53 8.34 6.02 -20.52
C ILE A 53 6.86 5.78 -20.22
N ASN A 54 5.97 6.06 -21.17
CA ASN A 54 4.54 5.91 -20.96
C ASN A 54 4.16 4.43 -20.72
N ASP A 55 4.69 3.53 -21.55
CA ASP A 55 4.46 2.08 -21.40
C ASP A 55 4.90 1.60 -20.00
N ILE A 56 6.09 2.02 -19.55
CA ILE A 56 6.60 1.69 -18.20
C ILE A 56 5.70 2.28 -17.10
N GLU A 57 5.19 3.50 -17.27
CA GLU A 57 4.29 4.13 -16.30
C GLU A 57 2.94 3.41 -16.20
N GLU A 58 2.40 2.92 -17.32
CA GLU A 58 1.18 2.13 -17.36
C GLU A 58 1.39 0.77 -16.66
N GLU A 59 2.44 0.03 -17.00
CA GLU A 59 2.79 -1.25 -16.34
C GLU A 59 2.98 -1.06 -14.82
N LYS A 60 3.71 -0.02 -14.42
CA LYS A 60 3.91 0.32 -13.01
C LYS A 60 2.57 0.57 -12.31
N LYS A 61 1.63 1.25 -12.96
CA LYS A 61 0.31 1.55 -12.41
C LYS A 61 -0.50 0.27 -12.19
N GLU A 62 -0.44 -0.69 -13.12
CA GLU A 62 -1.10 -1.99 -12.98
C GLU A 62 -0.52 -2.81 -11.82
N VAL A 63 0.81 -2.92 -11.76
CA VAL A 63 1.51 -3.62 -10.68
C VAL A 63 1.22 -2.97 -9.32
N MET A 64 1.23 -1.64 -9.26
CA MET A 64 0.87 -0.91 -8.03
C MET A 64 -0.59 -1.17 -7.61
N GLN A 65 -1.52 -1.29 -8.54
CA GLN A 65 -2.91 -1.62 -8.21
C GLN A 65 -3.02 -3.04 -7.63
N GLU A 66 -2.28 -3.99 -8.18
CA GLU A 66 -2.24 -5.36 -7.67
C GLU A 66 -1.68 -5.40 -6.23
N TYR A 67 -0.56 -4.72 -5.98
CA TYR A 67 -0.03 -4.62 -4.61
C TYR A 67 -1.00 -3.92 -3.66
N LYS A 68 -1.74 -2.90 -4.10
CA LYS A 68 -2.77 -2.25 -3.27
C LYS A 68 -3.88 -3.23 -2.90
N LYS A 69 -4.37 -4.05 -3.85
CA LYS A 69 -5.39 -5.08 -3.59
C LYS A 69 -4.90 -6.11 -2.59
N GLN A 70 -3.63 -6.51 -2.66
CA GLN A 70 -3.04 -7.45 -1.69
C GLN A 70 -2.86 -6.84 -0.29
N LEU A 71 -2.54 -5.55 -0.22
CA LEU A 71 -2.36 -4.82 1.04
C LEU A 71 -3.68 -4.52 1.76
N GLU A 72 -4.74 -4.22 1.02
CA GLU A 72 -6.05 -3.85 1.57
C GLU A 72 -6.59 -4.82 2.64
N PRO A 73 -6.65 -6.15 2.43
CA PRO A 73 -7.12 -7.08 3.46
C PRO A 73 -6.19 -7.12 4.68
N LEU A 74 -4.87 -6.96 4.49
CA LEU A 74 -3.90 -6.95 5.59
C LEU A 74 -4.03 -5.67 6.43
N VAL A 75 -4.25 -4.52 5.79
CA VAL A 75 -4.50 -3.24 6.47
C VAL A 75 -5.81 -3.30 7.26
N SER A 76 -6.86 -3.86 6.65
CA SER A 76 -8.15 -4.07 7.32
C SER A 76 -8.00 -5.00 8.54
N LYS A 77 -7.35 -6.15 8.37
CA LYS A 77 -7.07 -7.10 9.45
C LYS A 77 -6.22 -6.47 10.56
N LYS A 78 -5.19 -5.70 10.21
CA LYS A 78 -4.38 -4.95 11.19
C LYS A 78 -5.25 -3.99 12.00
N LYS A 79 -6.15 -3.26 11.37
CA LYS A 79 -7.05 -2.32 12.05
C LYS A 79 -7.98 -3.04 13.02
N GLN A 80 -8.60 -4.15 12.60
CA GLN A 80 -9.44 -4.98 13.46
C GLN A 80 -8.68 -5.52 14.67
N LEU A 81 -7.50 -6.09 14.46
CA LEU A 81 -6.67 -6.62 15.54
C LEU A 81 -6.26 -5.52 16.53
N LEU A 82 -5.90 -4.32 16.04
CA LEU A 82 -5.61 -3.18 16.90
C LEU A 82 -6.82 -2.76 17.73
N GLU A 83 -8.03 -2.83 17.17
CA GLU A 83 -9.26 -2.57 17.91
C GLU A 83 -9.51 -3.60 19.00
N HIS A 84 -9.33 -4.90 18.69
CA HIS A 84 -9.43 -5.99 19.67
C HIS A 84 -8.42 -5.80 20.82
N ILE A 85 -7.16 -5.46 20.50
CA ILE A 85 -6.12 -5.20 21.49
C ILE A 85 -6.47 -3.99 22.35
N LYS A 86 -6.91 -2.88 21.75
CA LYS A 86 -7.30 -1.67 22.49
C LYS A 86 -8.48 -1.90 23.43
N LYS A 87 -9.47 -2.71 23.00
CA LYS A 87 -10.64 -3.05 23.81
C LYS A 87 -10.36 -4.16 24.82
N GLY A 88 -9.27 -4.91 24.67
CA GLY A 88 -8.96 -6.11 25.46
C GLY A 88 -10.00 -7.22 25.33
N SER A 89 -10.89 -7.14 24.32
CA SER A 89 -12.04 -8.02 24.16
C SER A 89 -12.43 -8.14 22.69
N GLU A 90 -12.95 -9.30 22.32
CA GLU A 90 -13.53 -9.60 21.01
C GLU A 90 -15.00 -9.94 21.22
N PHE A 91 -15.88 -9.34 20.41
CA PHE A 91 -17.29 -9.64 20.47
C PHE A 91 -17.59 -10.95 19.75
N ARG A 92 -18.13 -11.94 20.46
CA ARG A 92 -18.47 -13.25 19.92
C ARG A 92 -19.99 -13.41 19.86
N GLU A 93 -20.57 -13.12 18.70
CA GLU A 93 -22.04 -13.12 18.49
C GLU A 93 -22.69 -14.49 18.64
N ASN A 94 -21.99 -15.56 18.25
CA ASN A 94 -22.58 -16.90 18.07
C ASN A 94 -21.97 -17.97 18.98
N GLU A 95 -21.30 -17.58 20.06
CA GLU A 95 -20.74 -18.56 21.00
C GLU A 95 -21.85 -19.21 21.84
N GLN A 96 -21.94 -20.54 21.78
CA GLN A 96 -22.88 -21.30 22.61
C GLN A 96 -22.54 -21.12 24.09
N CYS A 97 -23.42 -20.46 24.83
CA CYS A 97 -23.31 -20.25 26.26
C CYS A 97 -24.33 -21.11 27.03
N ALA A 98 -23.88 -21.78 28.09
CA ALA A 98 -24.73 -22.52 29.00
C ALA A 98 -25.49 -21.55 29.91
N LYS A 99 -26.82 -21.70 29.96
CA LYS A 99 -27.70 -20.85 30.78
C LYS A 99 -28.06 -21.58 32.07
N ILE A 100 -27.75 -20.98 33.21
CA ILE A 100 -28.00 -21.53 34.55
C ILE A 100 -28.91 -20.57 35.32
N LEU A 101 -29.91 -21.12 36.02
CA LEU A 101 -30.91 -20.38 36.79
C LEU A 101 -30.60 -20.49 38.30
N TYR A 102 -30.21 -19.38 38.92
CA TYR A 102 -29.99 -19.26 40.36
C TYR A 102 -31.25 -18.72 41.04
N HIS A 103 -32.09 -19.64 41.53
CA HIS A 103 -33.42 -19.29 42.05
C HIS A 103 -33.35 -18.52 43.37
N ASP A 104 -32.39 -18.87 44.23
CA ASP A 104 -32.18 -18.22 45.53
C ASP A 104 -31.78 -16.74 45.36
N GLU A 105 -30.95 -16.46 44.35
CA GLU A 105 -30.48 -15.11 44.01
C GLU A 105 -31.37 -14.38 43.01
N ARG A 106 -32.39 -15.06 42.46
CA ARG A 106 -33.28 -14.57 41.38
C ARG A 106 -32.53 -14.11 40.12
N MET A 107 -31.40 -14.75 39.80
CA MET A 107 -30.53 -14.40 38.67
C MET A 107 -30.36 -15.56 37.67
N VAL A 108 -30.11 -15.20 36.41
CA VAL A 108 -29.70 -16.10 35.32
C VAL A 108 -28.25 -15.78 34.99
N GLY A 109 -27.38 -16.79 35.02
CA GLY A 109 -26.00 -16.70 34.54
C GLY A 109 -25.83 -17.39 33.19
N TYR A 110 -25.07 -16.77 32.29
CA TYR A 110 -24.64 -17.35 31.02
C TYR A 110 -23.14 -17.63 31.09
N TYR A 111 -22.75 -18.89 30.89
CA TYR A 111 -21.38 -19.34 31.00
C TYR A 111 -20.84 -19.81 29.65
N ASN A 112 -19.60 -19.46 29.32
CA ASN A 112 -18.94 -20.00 28.13
C ASN A 112 -18.46 -21.45 28.35
N LYS A 113 -17.84 -22.06 27.34
CA LYS A 113 -17.33 -23.45 27.41
C LYS A 113 -16.24 -23.67 28.46
N LEU A 114 -15.57 -22.61 28.91
CA LEU A 114 -14.56 -22.67 29.96
C LEU A 114 -15.15 -22.52 31.37
N GLY A 115 -16.45 -22.27 31.48
CA GLY A 115 -17.13 -22.05 32.75
C GLY A 115 -17.00 -20.61 33.27
N GLU A 116 -16.61 -19.65 32.43
CA GLU A 116 -16.57 -18.23 32.80
C GLU A 116 -17.96 -17.60 32.65
N LEU A 117 -18.40 -16.82 33.64
CA LEU A 117 -19.65 -16.07 33.57
C LEU A 117 -19.50 -14.88 32.63
N VAL A 118 -20.16 -14.92 31.47
CA VAL A 118 -20.04 -13.88 30.42
C VAL A 118 -21.17 -12.85 30.46
N TYR A 119 -22.32 -13.21 31.02
CA TYR A 119 -23.47 -12.32 31.14
C TYR A 119 -24.41 -12.79 32.24
N SER A 120 -25.04 -11.87 32.96
CA SER A 120 -26.05 -12.18 33.96
C SER A 120 -27.21 -11.19 33.93
N ARG A 121 -28.42 -11.68 34.20
CA ARG A 121 -29.63 -10.84 34.30
C ARG A 121 -30.64 -11.41 35.29
N PRO A 122 -31.63 -10.63 35.74
CA PRO A 122 -32.74 -11.16 36.54
C PRO A 122 -33.53 -12.24 35.80
N ILE A 123 -34.10 -13.18 36.56
CA ILE A 123 -34.96 -14.25 36.04
C ILE A 123 -36.24 -13.65 35.45
N MET A 124 -36.62 -14.06 34.24
CA MET A 124 -37.91 -13.65 33.67
C MET A 124 -39.05 -14.48 34.26
N PRO A 125 -40.27 -13.94 34.41
CA PRO A 125 -41.42 -14.66 34.97
C PRO A 125 -41.71 -16.02 34.31
N GLN A 126 -41.49 -16.13 33.00
CA GLN A 126 -41.68 -17.38 32.23
C GLN A 126 -40.62 -18.45 32.55
N GLU A 127 -39.45 -18.05 33.04
CA GLU A 127 -38.34 -18.94 33.40
C GLU A 127 -38.47 -19.47 34.82
N MET A 128 -39.15 -18.73 35.71
CA MET A 128 -39.48 -19.20 37.07
C MET A 128 -40.32 -20.47 37.07
N GLN A 129 -41.10 -20.70 36.01
CA GLN A 129 -42.07 -21.80 35.94
C GLN A 129 -41.46 -23.11 35.41
N LYS A 130 -40.25 -23.09 34.82
CA LYS A 130 -39.70 -24.24 34.05
C LYS A 130 -38.86 -25.23 34.85
N THR A 131 -38.62 -25.02 36.15
CA THR A 131 -37.69 -25.87 36.91
C THR A 131 -38.42 -26.95 37.72
N ILE A 132 -38.91 -27.98 37.02
CA ILE A 132 -39.14 -29.30 37.64
C ILE A 132 -38.06 -30.20 37.03
N PHE A 133 -36.86 -30.24 37.63
CA PHE A 133 -35.92 -31.37 37.70
C PHE A 133 -34.44 -30.94 37.85
N LYS A 134 -33.91 -31.29 39.03
CA LYS A 134 -32.57 -31.83 39.37
C LYS A 134 -31.33 -30.92 39.37
N ASN A 135 -30.89 -30.68 40.61
CA ASN A 135 -29.59 -31.08 41.18
C ASN A 135 -28.34 -30.90 40.29
N LEU A 136 -27.76 -29.70 40.29
CA LEU A 136 -26.31 -29.57 40.38
C LEU A 136 -25.99 -28.99 41.75
N LYS A 137 -25.72 -29.90 42.70
CA LYS A 137 -25.02 -29.59 43.94
C LYS A 137 -23.59 -29.24 43.55
N THR A 138 -23.20 -27.98 43.61
CA THR A 138 -21.78 -27.64 43.75
C THR A 138 -21.36 -27.97 45.17
N GLY A 139 -20.42 -28.89 45.30
CA GLY A 139 -19.77 -29.23 46.56
C GLY A 139 -19.06 -28.00 47.13
N THR A 140 -19.33 -27.77 48.42
CA THR A 140 -18.44 -27.30 49.48
C THR A 140 -17.13 -26.61 49.08
N ASN A 141 -17.01 -25.32 49.41
CA ASN A 141 -15.76 -24.76 49.91
C ASN A 141 -15.95 -24.52 51.42
N GLY A 142 -15.17 -25.23 52.23
CA GLY A 142 -14.93 -24.90 53.63
C GLY A 142 -13.85 -23.86 53.77
#